data_AF-A0A1J5W2W3-F1
#
_entry.id   AF-A0A1J5W2W3-F1
#
_cell.length_a   1.000
_cell.length_b   1.000
_cell.length_c   1.000
_cell.angle_alpha   90.00
_cell.angle_beta   90.00
_cell.angle_gamma   90.00
#
_symmetry.space_group_name_H-M   'P 1'
#
loop_
_entity.id
_entity.type
_entity.pdbx_description
1 polymer ?
#
loop_
_entity_poly.entity_id
_entity_poly.type
_entity_poly.pdbx_seq_one_letter_code
_entity_poly.pdbx_strand_id
1 'polypeptide(L)'
;MQKSFTTDFLTKTMRVNEGEIPQYYVTGNHVPIIEPATWNVVLTELSRRAGRGFATSHSFAGKVQCADCGGWYGRKVWHSTSKYRRYVWRCNNKYGLDHHCSTPHVTEDQIKVAFVAVLAERVTGNDVLDETVYDTNELETQQATLGERI
;
A
#
# COMPACT_ATOMS: atom_id res chain seq x y z
N MET A 1 -27.14 -3.63 24.85
CA MET A 1 -25.87 -3.08 25.40
C MET A 1 -26.22 -1.88 26.26
N GLN A 2 -25.82 -1.88 27.53
CA GLN A 2 -26.17 -0.83 28.49
C GLN A 2 -25.23 0.37 28.31
N LYS A 3 -25.67 1.37 27.54
CA LYS A 3 -24.88 2.57 27.20
C LYS A 3 -24.91 3.63 28.31
N SER A 4 -25.96 3.62 29.12
CA SER A 4 -26.15 4.52 30.25
C SER A 4 -26.73 3.75 31.44
N PHE A 5 -26.49 4.28 32.63
CA PHE A 5 -27.03 3.74 33.86
C PHE A 5 -27.50 4.87 34.78
N THR A 6 -28.36 4.52 35.72
CA THR A 6 -28.87 5.44 36.72
C THR A 6 -27.90 5.52 37.89
N THR A 7 -27.35 6.70 38.16
CA THR A 7 -26.42 6.90 39.27
C THR A 7 -27.14 7.03 40.61
N ASP A 8 -28.34 7.62 40.60
CA ASP A 8 -29.16 7.84 41.78
C ASP A 8 -30.62 7.47 41.50
N PHE A 9 -31.14 6.57 42.32
CA PHE A 9 -32.49 6.00 42.21
C PHE A 9 -33.59 7.02 42.51
N LEU A 10 -33.32 8.04 43.35
CA LEU A 10 -34.30 9.05 43.74
C LEU A 10 -34.48 10.11 42.65
N THR A 11 -33.36 10.60 42.11
CA THR A 11 -33.37 11.67 41.09
C THR A 11 -33.46 11.14 39.65
N LYS A 12 -33.33 9.82 39.44
CA LYS A 12 -33.30 9.15 38.13
C LYS A 12 -32.27 9.79 37.18
N THR A 13 -31.19 10.30 37.74
CA THR A 13 -30.10 10.91 36.97
C THR A 13 -29.40 9.83 36.16
N MET A 14 -29.36 10.00 34.83
CA MET A 14 -28.75 9.05 33.90
C MET A 14 -27.35 9.53 33.50
N ARG A 15 -26.35 8.65 33.61
CA ARG A 15 -24.98 8.90 33.15
C ARG A 15 -24.56 7.86 32.12
N VAL A 16 -23.67 8.24 31.21
CA VAL A 16 -23.04 7.32 30.25
C VAL A 16 -22.10 6.38 31.01
N ASN A 17 -22.12 5.10 30.68
CA ASN A 17 -21.25 4.11 31.32
C ASN A 17 -19.84 4.19 30.72
N GLU A 18 -18.89 4.78 31.47
CA GLU A 18 -17.46 4.87 31.12
C GLU A 18 -16.63 3.69 31.67
N GLY A 19 -17.30 2.64 32.16
CA GLY A 19 -16.67 1.47 32.81
C GLY A 19 -17.09 1.26 34.27
N GLU A 20 -18.02 2.07 34.78
CA GLU A 20 -18.56 1.98 36.14
C GLU A 20 -19.42 0.71 36.35
N ILE A 21 -20.05 0.20 35.28
CA ILE A 21 -20.81 -1.06 35.26
C ILE A 21 -20.24 -1.99 34.17
N PRO A 22 -20.21 -3.33 34.39
CA PRO A 22 -19.74 -4.27 33.38
C PRO A 22 -20.45 -4.11 32.03
N GLN A 23 -19.66 -3.86 30.98
CA GLN A 23 -20.13 -3.79 29.61
C GLN A 23 -19.81 -5.10 28.89
N TYR A 24 -20.84 -5.74 28.33
CA TYR A 24 -20.68 -6.97 27.55
C TYR A 24 -20.84 -6.68 26.06
N TYR A 25 -19.92 -7.20 25.25
CA TYR A 25 -20.06 -7.23 23.80
C TYR A 25 -20.93 -8.42 23.41
N VAL A 26 -22.11 -8.16 22.83
CA VAL A 26 -23.05 -9.19 22.39
C VAL A 26 -22.96 -9.33 20.88
N THR A 27 -22.58 -10.52 20.41
CA THR A 27 -22.53 -10.86 18.98
C THR A 27 -23.91 -11.29 18.49
N GLY A 28 -24.26 -10.95 17.24
CA GLY A 28 -25.46 -11.49 16.57
C GLY A 28 -26.82 -10.94 17.02
N ASN A 29 -26.90 -9.75 17.64
CA ASN A 29 -28.19 -9.19 18.11
C ASN A 29 -29.10 -8.66 16.96
N HIS A 30 -28.50 -8.19 15.87
CA HIS A 30 -29.21 -7.76 14.67
C HIS A 30 -28.60 -8.44 13.45
N VAL A 31 -29.39 -8.57 12.38
CA VAL A 31 -28.88 -9.03 11.09
C VAL A 31 -27.76 -8.08 10.67
N PRO A 32 -26.56 -8.60 10.35
CA PRO A 32 -25.43 -7.76 10.01
C PRO A 32 -25.72 -7.03 8.69
N ILE A 33 -25.34 -5.74 8.62
CA ILE A 33 -25.46 -4.92 7.40
C ILE A 33 -24.50 -5.44 6.30
N ILE A 34 -23.32 -5.92 6.73
CA ILE A 34 -22.29 -6.52 5.87
C ILE A 34 -21.97 -7.89 6.45
N GLU A 35 -21.89 -8.89 5.59
CA GLU A 35 -21.51 -10.24 6.01
C GLU A 35 -20.16 -10.22 6.77
N PRO A 36 -20.05 -10.93 7.92
CA PRO A 36 -18.81 -10.96 8.70
C PRO A 36 -17.57 -11.40 7.90
N ALA A 37 -17.73 -12.32 6.94
CA ALA A 37 -16.65 -12.75 6.06
C ALA A 37 -16.10 -11.59 5.23
N THR A 38 -16.97 -10.84 4.55
CA THR A 38 -16.61 -9.65 3.77
C THR A 38 -15.99 -8.57 4.66
N TRP A 39 -16.52 -8.36 5.86
CA TRP A 39 -15.95 -7.42 6.82
C TRP A 39 -14.52 -7.79 7.22
N ASN A 40 -14.24 -9.07 7.46
CA ASN A 40 -12.91 -9.54 7.81
C ASN A 40 -11.90 -9.36 6.67
N VAL A 41 -12.32 -9.56 5.41
CA VAL A 41 -11.50 -9.28 4.24
C VAL A 41 -11.15 -7.79 4.17
N VAL A 42 -12.12 -6.91 4.39
CA VAL A 42 -11.90 -5.45 4.42
C VAL A 42 -10.95 -5.06 5.54
N LEU A 43 -11.12 -5.62 6.75
CA LEU A 43 -10.20 -5.38 7.86
C LEU A 43 -8.76 -5.81 7.51
N THR A 44 -8.60 -6.97 6.87
CA THR A 44 -7.29 -7.45 6.42
C THR A 44 -6.66 -6.50 5.40
N GLU A 45 -7.44 -6.00 4.44
CA GLU A 45 -6.98 -5.03 3.45
C GLU A 45 -6.65 -3.67 4.09
N LEU A 46 -7.44 -3.22 5.06
CA LEU A 46 -7.16 -2.02 5.85
C LEU A 46 -5.85 -2.18 6.62
N SER A 47 -5.62 -3.32 7.27
CA SER A 47 -4.35 -3.62 7.94
C SER A 47 -3.18 -3.68 6.97
N ARG A 48 -3.36 -4.26 5.77
CA ARG A 48 -2.34 -4.27 4.72
C ARG A 48 -1.98 -2.86 4.23
N ARG A 49 -2.96 -1.96 4.17
CA ARG A 49 -2.79 -0.54 3.81
C ARG A 49 -2.35 0.32 4.99
N ALA A 50 -2.50 -0.15 6.23
CA ALA A 50 -2.11 0.55 7.43
C ALA A 50 -0.58 0.64 7.50
N GLY A 51 -0.04 1.67 6.86
CA GLY A 51 1.38 1.92 6.71
C GLY A 51 1.62 3.14 5.82
N ARG A 52 2.88 3.40 5.47
CA ARG A 52 3.20 4.41 4.46
C ARG A 52 2.79 3.88 3.09
N GLY A 53 1.53 4.06 2.72
CA GLY A 53 1.09 3.85 1.34
C GLY A 53 1.94 4.71 0.42
N PHE A 54 2.65 4.08 -0.53
CA PHE A 54 3.36 4.82 -1.56
C PHE A 54 2.32 5.36 -2.55
N ALA A 55 1.90 6.62 -2.36
CA ALA A 55 0.97 7.31 -3.28
C ALA A 55 1.56 7.54 -4.69
N THR A 56 2.80 7.13 -4.92
CA THR A 56 3.52 7.30 -6.17
C THR A 56 3.14 6.22 -7.18
N SER A 57 2.61 6.64 -8.32
CA SER A 57 2.20 5.84 -9.48
C SER A 57 3.38 5.25 -10.29
N HIS A 58 4.44 4.78 -9.62
CA HIS A 58 5.63 4.25 -10.30
C HIS A 58 5.86 2.79 -9.89
N SER A 59 6.09 1.93 -10.88
CA SER A 59 6.10 0.46 -10.71
C SER A 59 7.08 -0.06 -9.66
N PHE A 60 8.19 0.64 -9.42
CA PHE A 60 9.23 0.24 -8.46
C PHE A 60 9.22 1.04 -7.14
N ALA A 61 8.24 1.91 -6.93
CA ALA A 61 8.17 2.71 -5.72
C ALA A 61 7.97 1.81 -4.48
N GLY A 62 8.85 1.98 -3.47
CA GLY A 62 8.78 1.17 -2.25
C GLY A 62 9.13 -0.31 -2.44
N LYS A 63 9.77 -0.67 -3.56
CA LYS A 63 10.21 -2.05 -3.85
C LYS A 63 11.71 -2.22 -3.80
N VAL A 64 12.48 -1.18 -4.13
CA VAL A 64 13.94 -1.23 -4.19
C VAL A 64 14.54 -0.71 -2.88
N GLN A 65 15.15 -1.60 -2.11
CA GLN A 65 15.79 -1.27 -0.83
C GLN A 65 17.30 -1.07 -1.02
N CYS A 66 17.85 -0.10 -0.29
CA CYS A 66 19.27 0.15 -0.21
C CYS A 66 19.96 -0.87 0.70
N ALA A 67 20.98 -1.56 0.19
CA ALA A 67 21.75 -2.54 0.95
C ALA A 67 22.61 -1.93 2.06
N ASP A 68 22.99 -0.65 1.94
CA ASP A 68 23.91 0.03 2.85
C ASP A 68 23.17 0.63 4.06
N CYS A 69 22.15 1.45 3.83
CA CYS A 69 21.42 2.14 4.89
C CYS A 69 20.01 1.61 5.18
N GLY A 70 19.56 0.55 4.49
CA GLY A 70 18.22 -0.02 4.63
C GLY A 70 17.07 0.87 4.15
N GLY A 71 17.35 2.10 3.72
CA GLY A 71 16.36 3.04 3.19
C GLY A 71 15.84 2.65 1.81
N TRP A 72 14.71 3.23 1.40
CA TRP A 72 14.12 2.97 0.08
C TRP A 72 14.74 3.85 -1.01
N TYR A 73 14.91 3.28 -2.20
CA TYR A 73 15.22 4.04 -3.41
C TYR A 73 14.01 4.85 -3.87
N GLY A 74 14.27 6.04 -4.41
CA GLY A 74 13.26 6.90 -5.01
C GLY A 74 13.63 7.25 -6.45
N ARG A 75 12.60 7.36 -7.29
CA ARG A 75 12.73 7.83 -8.67
C ARG A 75 13.07 9.32 -8.69
N LYS A 76 14.06 9.70 -9.48
CA LYS A 76 14.48 11.08 -9.76
C LYS A 76 14.50 11.29 -11.27
N VAL A 77 14.21 12.51 -11.70
CA VAL A 77 14.28 12.91 -13.11
C VAL A 77 15.60 13.65 -13.31
N TRP A 78 16.42 13.20 -14.24
CA TRP A 78 17.62 13.91 -14.67
C TRP A 78 17.41 14.50 -16.07
N HIS A 79 18.01 15.65 -16.32
CA HIS A 79 17.85 16.41 -17.57
C HIS A 79 16.37 16.67 -17.92
N SER A 80 15.56 17.09 -16.94
CA SER A 80 14.10 17.21 -17.04
C SER A 80 13.60 17.98 -18.25
N THR A 81 14.33 19.01 -18.67
CA THR A 81 13.95 19.96 -19.74
C THR A 81 14.64 19.65 -21.08
N SER A 82 15.47 18.61 -21.16
CA SER A 82 16.26 18.29 -22.36
C SER A 82 15.75 17.01 -23.03
N LYS A 83 16.12 16.81 -24.31
CA LYS A 83 15.89 15.54 -25.03
C LYS A 83 16.57 14.32 -24.38
N TYR A 84 17.54 14.55 -23.50
CA TYR A 84 18.22 13.50 -22.73
C TYR A 84 17.56 13.21 -21.37
N ARG A 85 16.28 13.57 -21.21
CA ARG A 85 15.50 13.29 -20.00
C ARG A 85 15.56 11.81 -19.69
N ARG A 86 16.01 11.48 -18.49
CA ARG A 86 16.12 10.09 -18.02
C ARG A 86 15.60 9.94 -16.60
N TYR A 87 15.09 8.75 -16.31
CA TYR A 87 14.64 8.36 -14.99
C TYR A 87 15.70 7.50 -14.32
N VAL A 88 16.15 7.96 -13.16
CA VAL A 88 17.13 7.25 -12.36
C VAL A 88 16.57 7.00 -10.97
N TRP A 89 16.91 5.86 -10.42
CA TRP A 89 16.58 5.43 -9.08
C TRP A 89 17.81 5.60 -8.21
N ARG A 90 17.63 6.29 -7.08
CA ARG A 90 18.71 6.58 -6.14
C ARG A 90 18.18 6.44 -4.72
N CYS A 91 19.03 5.95 -3.80
CA CYS A 91 18.72 5.92 -2.38
C CYS A 91 18.26 7.31 -1.89
N ASN A 92 17.11 7.38 -1.22
CA ASN A 92 16.58 8.65 -0.70
C ASN A 92 17.45 9.21 0.43
N ASN A 93 18.12 8.35 1.19
CA ASN A 93 18.99 8.74 2.30
C ASN A 93 20.43 9.01 1.85
N LYS A 94 20.72 9.07 0.54
CA LYS A 94 22.09 9.22 0.03
C LYS A 94 22.81 10.45 0.58
N TYR A 95 22.08 11.53 0.77
CA TYR A 95 22.59 12.80 1.31
C TYR A 95 21.94 13.12 2.66
N GLY A 96 21.53 12.10 3.42
CA GLY A 96 21.04 12.30 4.78
C GLY A 96 22.13 12.90 5.68
N LEU A 97 21.70 13.62 6.71
CA LEU A 97 22.61 14.28 7.66
C LEU A 97 23.43 13.28 8.49
N ASP A 98 22.81 12.15 8.85
CA ASP A 98 23.43 11.18 9.78
C ASP A 98 24.30 10.12 9.09
N HIS A 99 24.02 9.80 7.82
CA HIS A 99 24.74 8.76 7.09
C HIS A 99 24.75 9.01 5.59
N HIS A 100 25.95 9.06 5.02
CA HIS A 100 26.17 9.18 3.58
C HIS A 100 26.29 7.80 2.93
N CYS A 101 25.24 7.42 2.23
CA CYS A 101 25.22 6.14 1.53
C CYS A 101 26.09 6.18 0.27
N SER A 102 26.96 5.18 0.11
CA SER A 102 27.87 5.08 -1.04
C SER A 102 27.25 4.38 -2.26
N THR A 103 25.97 4.00 -2.17
CA THR A 103 25.32 3.22 -3.22
C THR A 103 25.18 3.99 -4.55
N PRO A 104 25.34 3.27 -5.69
CA PRO A 104 25.18 3.85 -7.00
C PRO A 104 23.72 4.16 -7.32
N HIS A 105 23.53 4.96 -8.36
CA HIS A 105 22.22 5.12 -9.00
C HIS A 105 22.00 3.97 -9.98
N VAL A 106 20.74 3.60 -10.16
CA VAL A 106 20.31 2.56 -11.10
C VAL A 106 19.32 3.19 -12.07
N THR A 107 19.41 2.88 -13.36
CA THR A 107 18.42 3.38 -14.32
C THR A 107 17.14 2.54 -14.25
N GLU A 108 16.03 3.13 -14.69
CA GLU A 108 14.76 2.39 -14.72
C GLU A 108 14.85 1.13 -15.60
N ASP A 109 15.59 1.19 -16.71
CA ASP A 109 15.79 0.05 -17.62
C ASP A 109 16.60 -1.08 -16.99
N GLN A 110 17.63 -0.75 -16.21
CA GLN A 110 18.41 -1.75 -15.46
C GLN A 110 17.53 -2.53 -14.48
N ILE A 111 16.60 -1.84 -13.80
CA ILE A 111 15.67 -2.49 -12.87
C ILE A 111 14.69 -3.40 -13.63
N LYS A 112 14.15 -2.94 -14.77
CA LYS A 112 13.25 -3.73 -15.62
C LYS A 112 13.93 -5.01 -16.12
N VAL A 113 15.14 -4.89 -16.66
CA VAL A 113 15.91 -6.04 -17.17
C VAL A 113 16.21 -7.03 -16.05
N ALA A 114 16.67 -6.55 -14.89
CA ALA A 114 16.92 -7.42 -13.75
C ALA A 114 15.65 -8.12 -13.25
N PHE A 115 14.52 -7.42 -13.21
CA PHE A 115 13.24 -7.97 -12.80
C PHE A 115 12.76 -9.07 -13.75
N VAL A 116 12.80 -8.84 -15.07
CA VAL A 116 12.40 -9.84 -16.07
C VAL A 116 13.31 -11.06 -16.03
N ALA A 117 14.62 -10.88 -15.84
CA ALA A 117 15.56 -11.99 -15.74
C ALA A 117 15.24 -12.89 -14.53
N VAL A 118 15.03 -12.30 -13.35
CA VAL A 118 14.67 -13.06 -12.14
C VAL A 118 13.29 -13.70 -12.27
N LEU A 119 12.34 -13.01 -12.90
CA LEU A 119 11.01 -13.56 -13.15
C LEU A 119 11.09 -14.78 -14.07
N ALA A 120 11.82 -14.68 -15.19
CA ALA A 120 12.02 -15.77 -16.12
C ALA A 120 12.66 -16.99 -15.46
N GLU A 121 13.67 -16.79 -14.60
CA GLU A 121 14.29 -17.87 -13.82
C GLU A 121 13.27 -18.54 -12.89
N ARG A 122 12.48 -17.75 -12.16
CA ARG A 122 11.52 -18.26 -11.17
C ARG A 122 10.30 -18.96 -11.79
N VAL A 123 9.97 -18.63 -13.04
CA VAL A 123 8.76 -19.09 -13.76
C VAL A 123 9.03 -20.33 -14.62
N THR A 124 10.26 -20.81 -14.67
CA THR A 124 10.63 -22.03 -15.41
C THR A 124 10.00 -23.33 -14.88
N GLY A 125 9.38 -23.30 -13.69
CA GLY A 125 8.48 -24.34 -13.22
C GLY A 125 7.03 -23.94 -13.50
N ASN A 126 6.22 -24.88 -13.99
CA ASN A 126 4.81 -24.76 -14.42
C ASN A 126 3.80 -24.18 -13.39
N ASP A 127 4.23 -23.47 -12.37
CA ASP A 127 3.39 -22.75 -11.42
C ASP A 127 3.02 -21.37 -11.98
N VAL A 128 1.92 -21.38 -12.73
CA VAL A 128 0.89 -20.32 -12.73
C VAL A 128 1.44 -18.88 -12.74
N LEU A 129 2.00 -18.47 -13.88
CA LEU A 129 1.69 -17.12 -14.35
C LEU A 129 0.36 -17.24 -15.10
N ASP A 130 -0.74 -17.21 -14.36
CA ASP A 130 -2.06 -17.18 -14.99
C ASP A 130 -2.10 -15.94 -15.90
N GLU A 131 -2.43 -16.15 -17.17
CA GLU A 131 -2.55 -15.08 -18.19
C GLU A 131 -3.45 -13.94 -17.68
N THR A 132 -4.35 -14.25 -16.76
CA THR A 132 -5.27 -13.33 -16.06
C THR A 132 -4.59 -12.31 -15.14
N VAL A 133 -3.37 -12.57 -14.61
CA VAL A 133 -2.67 -11.66 -13.67
C VAL A 133 -1.88 -10.58 -14.42
N TYR A 134 -1.48 -10.86 -15.66
CA TYR A 134 -0.66 -9.97 -16.48
C TYR A 134 -1.38 -9.39 -17.70
N ASP A 135 -2.68 -9.69 -17.88
CA ASP A 135 -3.47 -9.07 -18.95
C ASP A 135 -3.67 -7.57 -18.67
N THR A 136 -2.74 -6.76 -19.15
CA THR A 136 -2.79 -5.29 -19.09
C THR A 136 -3.55 -4.70 -20.27
N ASN A 137 -4.09 -5.52 -21.18
CA ASN A 137 -4.73 -5.03 -22.41
C ASN A 137 -5.92 -4.12 -22.10
N GLU A 138 -6.72 -4.43 -21.07
CA GLU A 138 -7.86 -3.60 -20.67
C GLU A 138 -7.40 -2.22 -20.16
N LEU A 139 -6.36 -2.19 -19.32
CA LEU A 139 -5.81 -0.95 -18.76
C LEU A 139 -5.13 -0.10 -19.85
N GLU A 140 -4.42 -0.74 -20.78
CA GLU A 140 -3.79 -0.08 -21.93
C GLU A 140 -4.83 0.51 -22.88
N THR A 141 -5.94 -0.19 -23.12
CA THR A 141 -7.06 0.28 -23.94
C THR A 141 -7.77 1.48 -23.30
N GLN A 142 -7.98 1.44 -21.98
CA GLN A 142 -8.53 2.56 -21.22
C GLN A 142 -7.60 3.79 -21.27
N GLN A 143 -6.29 3.59 -21.13
CA GLN A 143 -5.30 4.67 -21.21
C GLN A 143 -5.27 5.30 -22.61
N ALA A 144 -5.35 4.50 -23.68
CA ALA A 144 -5.42 4.99 -25.05
C ALA A 144 -6.68 5.83 -25.30
N THR A 145 -7.84 5.33 -24.86
CA THR A 145 -9.14 6.02 -24.99
C THR A 145 -9.16 7.36 -24.23
N LEU A 146 -8.52 7.43 -23.06
CA LEU A 146 -8.39 8.67 -22.28
C LEU A 146 -7.45 9.68 -22.96
N GLY A 147 -6.41 9.21 -23.67
CA GLY A 147 -5.49 10.04 -24.43
C GLY A 147 -6.10 10.71 -25.66
N GLU A 148 -7.09 10.07 -26.31
CA GLU A 148 -7.80 10.60 -27.48
C GLU A 148 -8.90 11.62 -27.14
N ARG A 149 -9.28 11.73 -25.87
CA ARG A 149 -10.33 12.65 -25.38
C ARG A 149 -9.80 14.00 -24.89
N ILE A 150 -8.50 14.27 -25.08
CA ILE A 150 -7.80 15.53 -24.77
C ILE A 150 -7.33 16.13 -26.09
#